data_AF-A0A0E0ACY6-F1
#
_entry.id   AF-A0A0E0ACY6-F1
#
_cell.length_a   1.000
_cell.length_b   1.000
_cell.length_c   1.000
_cell.angle_alpha   90.00
_cell.angle_beta   90.00
_cell.angle_gamma   90.00
#
_symmetry.space_group_name_H-M   'P 1'
#
loop_
_entity.id
_entity.type
_entity.pdbx_description
1 polymer ?
#
loop_
_entity_poly.entity_id
_entity_poly.type
_entity_poly.pdbx_seq_one_letter_code
_entity_poly.pdbx_strand_id
1 'polypeptide(L)'
;MMNPRRLPPLPSSASSASAADDMDPRVWRRLPQPLVDRILACLPTPSFLRLRAACRRFYHLLFSSPFLHSHLLLSPHLPFFAFVVPAAGHLLLLDPTATASWSRLPLPLPPVAGGPAAFSPAAASAGLLAFLSDASGHKTLLLANPITRLLAALPISPTPRLSPTVGLAAGPTSIIAVVAGDDLVSPFAVKNISADTFVADAASVPPSGFWAPSSLLPRLSSLDPRAGMAFASGRFYCMSSSPFAVLVFDVAENVWSKVQPPMRRFLRSPALVELGGGREGTAARVALVSAVEKSRLSVPRSVRLWTLRGGGGGGAWTEVARMPPEWRWAPPCPYVVVAHHGGAGAGAAGFRVFAYEPRLATPAIGLLDATAPVALHGMHDG
;
A
#
# COMPACT_ATOMS: atom_id res chain seq x y z
N MET A 1 -25.75 -81.11 -4.71
CA MET A 1 -26.75 -80.62 -5.68
C MET A 1 -27.42 -79.37 -5.11
N MET A 2 -27.40 -78.27 -5.88
CA MET A 2 -28.24 -77.05 -5.82
C MET A 2 -28.32 -76.17 -4.53
N ASN A 3 -27.53 -75.10 -4.56
CA ASN A 3 -27.82 -73.66 -4.37
C ASN A 3 -29.17 -73.21 -3.76
N PRO A 4 -29.14 -72.21 -2.85
CA PRO A 4 -30.09 -71.10 -2.87
C PRO A 4 -29.41 -69.72 -3.00
N ARG A 5 -30.02 -68.90 -3.85
CA ARG A 5 -29.62 -67.55 -4.30
C ARG A 5 -29.43 -66.55 -3.14
N ARG A 6 -28.36 -65.75 -3.19
CA ARG A 6 -28.25 -64.44 -2.51
C ARG A 6 -28.07 -63.33 -3.55
N LEU A 7 -28.85 -62.26 -3.38
CA LEU A 7 -28.90 -61.05 -4.20
C LEU A 7 -27.58 -60.24 -4.11
N PRO A 8 -27.23 -59.44 -5.14
CA PRO A 8 -26.02 -58.62 -5.12
C PRO A 8 -26.19 -57.38 -4.21
N PRO A 9 -25.14 -56.91 -3.53
CA PRO A 9 -25.17 -55.65 -2.80
C PRO A 9 -25.05 -54.45 -3.76
N LEU A 10 -25.76 -53.37 -3.43
CA LEU A 10 -25.73 -52.08 -4.12
C LEU A 10 -24.34 -51.40 -4.03
N PRO A 11 -23.93 -50.61 -5.04
CA PRO A 11 -22.65 -49.93 -5.03
C PRO A 11 -22.63 -48.81 -3.98
N SER A 12 -21.67 -48.88 -3.07
CA SER A 12 -21.32 -47.79 -2.16
C SER A 12 -20.79 -46.61 -2.96
N SER A 13 -21.43 -45.45 -2.82
CA SER A 13 -20.96 -44.17 -3.34
C SER A 13 -19.63 -43.80 -2.67
N ALA A 14 -18.52 -44.15 -3.31
CA ALA A 14 -17.22 -43.61 -2.95
C ALA A 14 -17.22 -42.12 -3.30
N SER A 15 -17.11 -41.29 -2.26
CA SER A 15 -16.87 -39.85 -2.40
C SER A 15 -15.60 -39.65 -3.24
N SER A 16 -15.74 -39.00 -4.39
CA SER A 16 -14.60 -38.52 -5.17
C SER A 16 -13.94 -37.37 -4.41
N ALA A 17 -13.09 -37.71 -3.44
CA ALA A 17 -11.99 -36.83 -3.08
C ALA A 17 -11.19 -36.66 -4.37
N SER A 18 -11.15 -35.44 -4.91
CA SER A 18 -10.32 -35.09 -6.05
C SER A 18 -8.88 -35.48 -5.70
N ALA A 19 -8.43 -36.63 -6.20
CA ALA A 19 -7.04 -36.99 -6.16
C ALA A 19 -6.29 -35.82 -6.79
N ALA A 20 -5.45 -35.15 -6.00
CA ALA A 20 -4.47 -34.25 -6.58
C ALA A 20 -3.66 -35.12 -7.53
N ASP A 21 -3.83 -34.93 -8.83
CA ASP A 21 -2.99 -35.59 -9.84
C ASP A 21 -1.55 -35.19 -9.55
N ASP A 22 -0.84 -36.08 -8.87
CA ASP A 22 0.55 -35.88 -8.52
C ASP A 22 1.34 -35.88 -9.83
N MET A 23 1.97 -34.75 -10.10
CA MET A 23 2.62 -34.50 -11.37
C MET A 23 3.86 -35.40 -11.55
N ASP A 24 3.98 -36.11 -12.68
CA ASP A 24 5.10 -37.05 -12.92
C ASP A 24 6.48 -36.36 -12.77
N PRO A 25 7.30 -36.74 -11.77
CA PRO A 25 8.61 -36.15 -11.51
C PRO A 25 9.56 -36.21 -12.70
N ARG A 26 9.38 -37.18 -13.60
CA ARG A 26 10.21 -37.35 -14.81
C ARG A 26 10.00 -36.21 -15.81
N VAL A 27 8.80 -35.63 -15.84
CA VAL A 27 8.45 -34.50 -16.71
C VAL A 27 9.03 -33.21 -16.13
N TRP A 28 8.81 -32.94 -14.84
CA TRP A 28 9.24 -31.66 -14.25
C TRP A 28 10.75 -31.54 -14.02
N ARG A 29 11.44 -32.65 -13.73
CA ARG A 29 12.91 -32.65 -13.61
C ARG A 29 13.64 -32.29 -14.91
N ARG A 30 12.95 -32.39 -16.05
CA ARG A 30 13.50 -32.07 -17.39
C ARG A 30 13.11 -30.70 -17.90
N LEU A 31 12.39 -29.89 -17.13
CA LEU A 31 12.01 -28.55 -17.53
C LEU A 31 13.25 -27.68 -17.79
N PRO A 32 13.36 -27.05 -18.98
CA PRO A 32 14.36 -26.02 -19.25
C PRO A 32 14.31 -24.91 -18.20
N GLN A 33 15.48 -24.40 -17.81
CA GLN A 33 15.55 -23.40 -16.75
C GLN A 33 14.78 -22.09 -16.98
N PRO A 34 14.74 -21.55 -18.21
CA PRO A 34 13.92 -20.38 -18.48
C PRO A 34 12.43 -20.59 -18.19
N LEU A 35 11.92 -21.82 -18.35
CA LEU A 35 10.52 -22.14 -18.02
C LEU A 35 10.31 -22.22 -16.51
N VAL A 36 11.27 -22.80 -15.77
CA VAL A 36 11.24 -22.82 -14.31
C VAL A 36 11.22 -21.40 -13.75
N ASP A 37 12.10 -20.52 -14.25
CA ASP A 37 12.16 -19.12 -13.80
C ASP A 37 10.85 -18.38 -14.11
N ARG A 38 10.24 -18.65 -15.28
CA ARG A 38 8.93 -18.08 -15.64
C ARG A 38 7.80 -18.59 -14.74
N ILE A 39 7.78 -19.88 -14.40
CA ILE A 39 6.81 -20.46 -13.47
C ILE A 39 6.94 -19.77 -12.09
N LEU A 40 8.17 -19.62 -11.60
CA LEU A 40 8.45 -18.95 -10.34
C LEU A 40 8.06 -17.46 -10.37
N ALA A 41 8.26 -16.78 -11.50
CA ALA A 41 7.85 -15.39 -11.69
C ALA A 41 6.33 -15.20 -11.69
N CYS A 42 5.54 -16.25 -11.97
CA CYS A 42 4.08 -16.22 -11.88
C CYS A 42 3.54 -16.45 -10.46
N LEU A 43 4.40 -16.79 -9.48
CA LEU A 43 3.95 -17.01 -8.11
C LEU A 43 3.68 -15.69 -7.40
N PRO A 44 2.68 -15.62 -6.50
CA PRO A 44 2.56 -14.50 -5.59
C PRO A 44 3.84 -14.32 -4.76
N THR A 45 4.23 -13.07 -4.49
CA THR A 45 5.42 -12.73 -3.71
C THR A 45 5.59 -13.57 -2.42
N PRO A 46 4.57 -13.76 -1.55
CA PRO A 46 4.72 -14.58 -0.34
C PRO A 46 5.07 -16.05 -0.64
N SER A 47 4.51 -16.62 -1.71
CA SER A 47 4.76 -18.00 -2.12
C SER A 47 6.19 -18.17 -2.62
N PHE A 48 6.67 -17.24 -3.46
CA PHE A 48 8.06 -17.25 -3.90
C PHE A 48 9.05 -17.10 -2.73
N LEU A 49 8.77 -16.19 -1.79
CA LEU A 49 9.61 -15.99 -0.60
C LEU A 49 9.70 -17.22 0.31
N ARG A 50 8.72 -18.12 0.28
CA ARG A 50 8.81 -19.43 0.96
C ARG A 50 9.69 -20.39 0.17
N LEU A 51 9.53 -20.43 -1.15
CA LEU A 51 10.30 -21.33 -2.04
C LEU A 51 11.80 -21.00 -2.09
N ARG A 52 12.21 -19.77 -1.79
CA ARG A 52 13.64 -19.42 -1.73
C ARG A 52 14.46 -20.30 -0.77
N ALA A 53 13.80 -20.90 0.24
CA ALA A 53 14.44 -21.80 1.18
C ALA A 53 14.69 -23.21 0.61
N ALA A 54 14.07 -23.57 -0.52
CA ALA A 54 14.18 -24.90 -1.11
C ALA A 54 15.54 -25.16 -1.77
N CYS A 55 16.15 -24.15 -2.41
CA CYS A 55 17.50 -24.29 -2.97
C CYS A 55 18.21 -22.93 -3.13
N ARG A 56 19.55 -22.96 -3.16
CA ARG A 56 20.39 -21.75 -3.36
C ARG A 56 20.03 -21.00 -4.64
N ARG A 57 19.69 -21.70 -5.72
CA ARG A 57 19.32 -21.04 -6.98
C ARG A 57 18.07 -20.17 -6.82
N PHE A 58 17.01 -20.68 -6.19
CA PHE A 58 15.79 -19.90 -5.98
C PHE A 58 16.04 -18.70 -5.06
N TYR A 59 16.95 -18.84 -4.09
CA TYR A 59 17.43 -17.70 -3.31
C TYR A 59 18.14 -16.66 -4.19
N HIS A 60 19.05 -17.06 -5.08
CA HIS A 60 19.77 -16.14 -5.96
C HIS A 60 18.87 -15.38 -6.95
N LEU A 61 17.69 -15.91 -7.28
CA LEU A 61 16.72 -15.20 -8.13
C LEU A 61 16.24 -13.87 -7.51
N LEU A 62 16.30 -13.70 -6.18
CA LEU A 62 16.01 -12.44 -5.50
C LEU A 62 16.93 -11.29 -5.92
N PHE A 63 18.09 -11.60 -6.47
CA PHE A 63 19.09 -10.63 -6.89
C PHE A 63 19.24 -10.57 -8.43
N SER A 64 18.40 -11.31 -9.16
CA SER A 64 18.42 -11.37 -10.62
C SER A 64 17.48 -10.33 -11.22
N SER A 65 18.03 -9.28 -11.83
CA SER A 65 17.23 -8.23 -12.48
C SER A 65 16.22 -8.77 -13.52
N PRO A 66 16.59 -9.70 -14.43
CA PRO A 66 15.63 -10.30 -15.37
C PRO A 66 14.49 -11.06 -14.69
N PHE A 67 14.79 -11.76 -13.59
CA PHE A 67 13.77 -12.48 -12.82
C PHE A 67 12.83 -11.51 -12.11
N LEU A 68 13.38 -10.49 -11.43
CA LEU A 68 12.61 -9.48 -10.73
C LEU A 68 11.68 -8.71 -11.69
N HIS A 69 12.17 -8.38 -12.89
CA HIS A 69 11.36 -7.78 -13.94
C HIS A 69 10.22 -8.71 -14.38
N SER A 70 10.55 -9.98 -14.65
CA SER A 70 9.54 -10.99 -15.02
C SER A 70 8.50 -11.17 -13.92
N HIS A 71 8.92 -11.26 -12.66
CA HIS A 71 8.03 -11.40 -11.51
C HIS A 71 7.13 -10.16 -11.34
N LEU A 72 7.66 -8.95 -11.53
CA LEU A 72 6.84 -7.74 -11.48
C LEU A 72 5.74 -7.73 -12.54
N LEU A 73 6.04 -8.23 -13.74
CA LEU A 73 5.08 -8.30 -14.83
C LEU A 73 4.09 -9.45 -14.67
N LEU A 74 4.52 -10.58 -14.11
CA LEU A 74 3.78 -11.85 -14.16
C LEU A 74 3.08 -12.23 -12.85
N SER A 75 3.62 -11.86 -11.69
CA SER A 75 3.06 -12.22 -10.39
C SER A 75 1.64 -11.68 -10.25
N PRO A 76 0.71 -12.47 -9.68
CA PRO A 76 -0.60 -11.96 -9.30
C PRO A 76 -0.44 -10.89 -8.21
N HIS A 77 -1.28 -9.86 -8.29
CA HIS A 77 -1.39 -8.81 -7.28
C HIS A 77 -2.32 -9.29 -6.18
N LEU A 78 -1.76 -9.56 -4.99
CA LEU A 78 -2.54 -9.96 -3.82
C LEU A 78 -2.60 -8.82 -2.81
N PRO A 79 -3.80 -8.39 -2.37
CA PRO A 79 -3.94 -7.32 -1.40
C PRO A 79 -3.61 -7.81 0.01
N PHE A 80 -2.90 -6.99 0.77
CA PHE A 80 -2.61 -7.16 2.20
C PHE A 80 -2.98 -5.89 2.96
N PHE A 81 -3.24 -6.02 4.25
CA PHE A 81 -3.22 -4.87 5.15
C PHE A 81 -1.87 -4.78 5.85
N ALA A 82 -1.18 -3.65 5.66
CA ALA A 82 0.09 -3.35 6.30
C ALA A 82 -0.14 -2.46 7.51
N PHE A 83 0.04 -3.01 8.72
CA PHE A 83 0.02 -2.29 9.97
C PHE A 83 1.45 -1.91 10.33
N VAL A 84 1.77 -0.63 10.17
CA VAL A 84 3.10 -0.10 10.44
C VAL A 84 3.19 0.31 11.90
N VAL A 85 4.18 -0.24 12.61
CA VAL A 85 4.45 0.06 14.02
C VAL A 85 5.89 0.60 14.13
N PRO A 86 6.12 1.89 13.80
CA PRO A 86 7.48 2.44 13.69
C PRO A 86 8.29 2.33 14.98
N ALA A 87 7.67 2.62 16.12
CA ALA A 87 8.30 2.52 17.44
C ALA A 87 8.78 1.09 17.76
N ALA A 88 8.15 0.07 17.19
CA ALA A 88 8.56 -1.32 17.36
C ALA A 88 9.54 -1.79 16.27
N GLY A 89 9.79 -1.00 15.21
CA GLY A 89 10.66 -1.37 14.09
C GLY A 89 10.13 -2.54 13.24
N HIS A 90 8.82 -2.82 13.28
CA HIS A 90 8.23 -3.94 12.55
C HIS A 90 6.96 -3.54 11.80
N LEU A 91 6.71 -4.29 10.72
CA LEU A 91 5.50 -4.28 9.92
C LEU A 91 4.73 -5.57 10.19
N LEU A 92 3.43 -5.45 10.45
CA LEU A 92 2.52 -6.59 10.51
C LEU A 92 1.70 -6.61 9.21
N LEU A 93 1.76 -7.72 8.50
CA LEU A 93 0.98 -7.95 7.29
C LEU A 93 -0.14 -8.93 7.59
N LEU A 94 -1.37 -8.50 7.34
CA LEU A 94 -2.53 -9.37 7.36
C LEU A 94 -2.90 -9.73 5.92
N ASP A 95 -2.85 -11.03 5.62
CA ASP A 95 -3.43 -11.60 4.42
C ASP A 95 -4.96 -11.70 4.63
N PRO A 96 -5.80 -10.98 3.86
CA PRO A 96 -7.25 -11.03 4.01
C PRO A 96 -7.92 -12.15 3.19
N THR A 97 -7.15 -13.01 2.51
CA THR A 97 -7.70 -14.13 1.73
C THR A 97 -8.34 -15.20 2.62
N ALA A 98 -8.91 -16.25 2.01
CA ALA A 98 -9.80 -17.22 2.69
C ALA A 98 -9.24 -17.82 3.98
N THR A 99 -7.91 -17.97 4.09
CA THR A 99 -7.21 -18.34 5.32
C THR A 99 -6.44 -17.14 5.84
N ALA A 100 -7.15 -16.23 6.53
CA ALA A 100 -6.55 -15.01 7.04
C ALA A 100 -5.34 -15.35 7.93
N SER A 101 -4.20 -14.75 7.64
CA SER A 101 -2.94 -15.07 8.32
C SER A 101 -2.11 -13.82 8.57
N TRP A 102 -1.38 -13.83 9.67
CA TRP A 102 -0.48 -12.75 10.06
C TRP A 102 0.95 -13.12 9.73
N SER A 103 1.71 -12.14 9.24
CA SER A 103 3.16 -12.22 9.14
C SER A 103 3.81 -10.95 9.67
N ARG A 104 5.03 -11.07 10.17
CA ARG A 104 5.81 -9.97 10.72
C ARG A 104 7.10 -9.80 9.92
N LEU A 105 7.35 -8.58 9.46
CA LEU A 105 8.58 -8.19 8.77
C LEU A 105 9.30 -7.11 9.57
N PRO A 106 10.64 -7.13 9.64
CA PRO A 106 11.39 -5.99 10.15
C PRO A 106 11.25 -4.81 9.19
N LEU A 107 11.19 -3.59 9.74
CA LEU A 107 11.26 -2.37 8.96
C LEU A 107 12.72 -1.94 8.86
N PRO A 108 13.24 -1.62 7.65
CA PRO A 108 14.62 -1.15 7.48
C PRO A 108 14.73 0.34 7.84
N LEU A 109 14.19 0.76 8.99
CA LEU A 109 14.26 2.15 9.45
C LEU A 109 15.53 2.37 10.30
N PRO A 110 16.15 3.56 10.24
CA PRO A 110 17.26 3.89 11.11
C PRO A 110 16.85 3.81 12.59
N PRO A 111 17.67 3.21 13.47
CA PRO A 111 17.42 3.26 14.90
C PRO A 111 17.51 4.71 15.40
N VAL A 112 16.61 5.11 16.29
CA VAL A 112 16.66 6.41 16.97
C VAL A 112 17.14 6.19 18.40
N ALA A 113 18.23 6.85 18.79
CA ALA A 113 18.69 6.83 20.16
C ALA A 113 17.71 7.62 21.05
N GLY A 114 17.10 6.95 22.03
CA GLY A 114 16.42 7.60 23.16
C GLY A 114 15.00 8.16 22.93
N GLY A 115 14.27 7.80 21.87
CA GLY A 115 12.91 8.31 21.64
C GLY A 115 12.12 7.62 20.52
N PRO A 116 10.85 8.02 20.27
CA PRO A 116 10.04 7.47 19.19
C PRO A 116 10.71 7.68 17.83
N ALA A 117 10.45 6.77 16.88
CA ALA A 117 11.01 6.81 15.53
C ALA A 117 10.87 8.21 14.91
N ALA A 118 11.93 8.76 14.30
CA ALA A 118 11.98 10.11 13.74
C ALA A 118 11.18 10.26 12.43
N PHE A 119 10.47 9.20 12.04
CA PHE A 119 9.82 9.05 10.77
C PHE A 119 8.47 8.36 10.97
N SER A 120 7.40 9.04 10.55
CA SER A 120 6.05 8.51 10.57
C SER A 120 5.67 7.89 9.21
N PRO A 121 4.92 6.78 9.20
CA PRO A 121 4.40 6.20 7.98
C PRO A 121 3.47 7.20 7.29
N ALA A 122 3.67 7.42 6.00
CA ALA A 122 3.03 8.50 5.25
C ALA A 122 2.15 7.99 4.11
N ALA A 123 2.62 7.01 3.32
CA ALA A 123 1.91 6.45 2.19
C ALA A 123 2.41 5.03 1.85
N ALA A 124 1.70 4.32 0.98
CA ALA A 124 2.12 3.04 0.42
C ALA A 124 1.75 2.95 -1.06
N SER A 125 2.60 2.35 -1.89
CA SER A 125 2.32 2.11 -3.31
C SER A 125 3.22 1.03 -3.89
N ALA A 126 2.66 0.09 -4.65
CA ALA A 126 3.38 -0.97 -5.36
C ALA A 126 4.54 -1.62 -4.56
N GLY A 127 4.25 -2.07 -3.33
CA GLY A 127 5.24 -2.72 -2.45
C GLY A 127 6.19 -1.78 -1.70
N LEU A 128 6.07 -0.46 -1.91
CA LEU A 128 6.81 0.55 -1.18
C LEU A 128 5.99 1.14 -0.03
N LEU A 129 6.68 1.46 1.06
CA LEU A 129 6.18 2.29 2.16
C LEU A 129 6.97 3.59 2.18
N ALA A 130 6.27 4.72 2.23
CA ALA A 130 6.85 6.03 2.40
C ALA A 130 6.79 6.43 3.88
N PHE A 131 7.89 6.95 4.41
CA PHE A 131 7.99 7.49 5.76
C PHE A 131 8.46 8.93 5.70
N LEU A 132 7.76 9.82 6.41
CA LEU A 132 8.04 11.25 6.42
C LEU A 132 8.71 11.63 7.75
N SER A 133 9.71 12.50 7.70
CA SER A 133 10.36 13.03 8.90
C SER A 133 9.38 13.81 9.80
N ASP A 134 9.38 13.50 11.09
CA ASP A 134 8.42 14.05 12.06
C ASP A 134 8.73 15.50 12.44
N ALA A 135 10.02 15.87 12.49
CA ALA A 135 10.45 17.22 12.83
C ALA A 135 9.87 18.27 11.87
N SER A 136 9.47 19.43 12.41
CA SER A 136 9.05 20.58 11.61
C SER A 136 10.20 21.11 10.75
N GLY A 137 9.87 21.70 9.60
CA GLY A 137 10.85 22.25 8.67
C GLY A 137 10.89 21.47 7.36
N HIS A 138 12.02 21.50 6.67
CA HIS A 138 12.17 20.74 5.43
C HIS A 138 12.02 19.24 5.71
N LYS A 139 11.31 18.55 4.83
CA LYS A 139 10.94 17.16 5.03
C LYS A 139 11.86 16.24 4.25
N THR A 140 12.17 15.11 4.87
CA THR A 140 12.81 13.97 4.21
C THR A 140 11.77 12.86 4.07
N LEU A 141 11.63 12.33 2.85
CA LEU A 141 10.81 11.15 2.59
C LEU A 141 11.71 9.93 2.37
N LEU A 142 11.56 8.92 3.22
CA LEU A 142 12.21 7.63 3.07
C LEU A 142 11.26 6.65 2.38
N LEU A 143 11.71 6.02 1.30
CA LEU A 143 11.02 4.91 0.67
C LEU A 143 11.66 3.60 1.11
N ALA A 144 10.86 2.73 1.71
CA ALA A 144 11.29 1.40 2.10
C ALA A 144 10.54 0.35 1.30
N ASN A 145 11.25 -0.69 0.86
CA ASN A 145 10.64 -1.97 0.50
C ASN A 145 10.91 -2.96 1.65
N PRO A 146 9.93 -3.25 2.52
CA PRO A 146 10.10 -4.16 3.65
C PRO A 146 10.49 -5.60 3.28
N ILE A 147 10.23 -6.03 2.05
CA ILE A 147 10.49 -7.39 1.58
C ILE A 147 11.95 -7.56 1.19
N THR A 148 12.48 -6.62 0.42
CA THR A 148 13.90 -6.59 0.04
C THR A 148 14.78 -5.90 1.06
N ARG A 149 14.18 -5.20 2.02
CA ARG A 149 14.84 -4.33 3.01
C ARG A 149 15.62 -3.16 2.40
N LEU A 150 15.34 -2.83 1.14
CA LEU A 150 15.91 -1.65 0.52
C LEU A 150 15.28 -0.39 1.13
N LEU A 151 16.12 0.61 1.37
CA LEU A 151 15.75 1.92 1.87
C LEU A 151 16.42 2.97 0.99
N ALA A 152 15.66 3.95 0.54
CA ALA A 152 16.16 5.10 -0.21
C ALA A 152 15.57 6.39 0.35
N ALA A 153 16.39 7.43 0.46
CA ALA A 153 15.92 8.77 0.82
C ALA A 153 15.72 9.60 -0.44
N LEU A 154 14.57 10.27 -0.54
CA LEU A 154 14.40 11.31 -1.56
C LEU A 154 15.20 12.57 -1.17
N PRO A 155 15.58 13.41 -2.14
CA PRO A 155 16.13 14.73 -1.84
C PRO A 155 15.22 15.52 -0.90
N ILE A 156 15.80 16.36 -0.06
CA ILE A 156 15.06 17.18 0.93
C ILE A 156 13.97 18.02 0.23
N SER A 157 12.78 18.11 0.83
CA SER A 157 11.67 18.86 0.25
C SER A 157 11.99 20.37 0.15
N PRO A 158 11.63 21.04 -0.96
CA PRO A 158 11.89 22.46 -1.14
C PRO A 158 11.17 23.34 -0.11
N THR A 159 9.92 23.02 0.23
CA THR A 159 9.12 23.81 1.17
C THR A 159 9.23 23.21 2.59
N PRO A 160 9.44 24.04 3.63
CA PRO A 160 9.36 23.59 5.02
C PRO A 160 7.91 23.39 5.45
N ARG A 161 7.64 22.33 6.22
CA ARG A 161 6.30 21.88 6.57
C ARG A 161 6.23 21.40 8.02
N LEU A 162 5.06 21.45 8.65
CA LEU A 162 4.86 20.87 9.99
C LEU A 162 4.38 19.41 9.89
N SER A 163 3.18 19.22 9.37
CA SER A 163 2.47 17.95 9.19
C SER A 163 1.76 17.89 7.83
N PRO A 164 2.49 17.68 6.73
CA PRO A 164 1.87 17.60 5.41
C PRO A 164 1.23 16.24 5.13
N THR A 165 0.34 16.22 4.13
CA THR A 165 -0.20 14.97 3.58
C THR A 165 0.69 14.46 2.46
N VAL A 166 0.91 13.15 2.42
CA VAL A 166 1.76 12.52 1.41
C VAL A 166 0.93 11.62 0.49
N GLY A 167 1.16 11.77 -0.81
CA GLY A 167 0.74 10.82 -1.84
C GLY A 167 1.97 10.10 -2.41
N LEU A 168 1.84 8.81 -2.70
CA LEU A 168 2.88 8.02 -3.36
C LEU A 168 2.24 7.21 -4.49
N ALA A 169 2.85 7.26 -5.67
CA ALA A 169 2.53 6.40 -6.80
C ALA A 169 3.83 5.84 -7.36
N ALA A 170 3.99 4.52 -7.26
CA ALA A 170 5.14 3.82 -7.82
C ALA A 170 4.69 2.92 -8.97
N GLY A 171 5.28 3.15 -10.14
CA GLY A 171 5.10 2.34 -11.33
C GLY A 171 6.30 1.43 -11.61
N PRO A 172 6.25 0.69 -12.73
CA PRO A 172 7.38 -0.12 -13.18
C PRO A 172 8.64 0.69 -13.49
N THR A 173 8.51 1.94 -13.94
CA THR A 173 9.65 2.76 -14.36
C THR A 173 9.66 4.15 -13.73
N SER A 174 8.71 4.47 -12.85
CA SER A 174 8.59 5.81 -12.29
C SER A 174 8.15 5.80 -10.83
N ILE A 175 8.56 6.84 -10.09
CA ILE A 175 8.03 7.17 -8.77
C ILE A 175 7.56 8.62 -8.80
N ILE A 176 6.37 8.84 -8.26
CA ILE A 176 5.85 10.17 -7.98
C ILE A 176 5.50 10.22 -6.50
N ALA A 177 6.07 11.20 -5.80
CA ALA A 177 5.74 11.48 -4.41
C ALA A 177 5.26 12.93 -4.29
N VAL A 178 4.10 13.14 -3.67
CA VAL A 178 3.52 14.47 -3.47
C VAL A 178 3.53 14.76 -1.98
N VAL A 179 4.11 15.88 -1.57
CA VAL A 179 4.08 16.38 -0.19
C VAL A 179 3.27 17.66 -0.21
N ALA A 180 1.99 17.57 0.16
CA ALA A 180 1.03 18.66 0.04
C ALA A 180 0.51 19.15 1.38
N GLY A 181 0.29 20.45 1.47
CA GLY A 181 -0.25 21.09 2.66
C GLY A 181 0.79 21.34 3.74
N ASP A 182 0.29 21.94 4.82
CA ASP A 182 0.98 22.31 6.04
C ASP A 182 2.32 23.08 5.89
N ASP A 183 2.20 24.40 5.82
CA ASP A 183 3.28 25.39 5.81
C ASP A 183 3.40 26.03 7.21
N LEU A 184 4.62 26.40 7.63
CA LEU A 184 4.91 27.00 8.94
C LEU A 184 4.41 28.46 9.08
N VAL A 185 3.71 28.99 8.07
CA VAL A 185 3.31 30.40 8.01
C VAL A 185 1.96 30.63 8.70
N SER A 186 2.04 31.14 9.94
CA SER A 186 1.05 31.87 10.74
C SER A 186 -0.07 31.09 11.50
N PRO A 187 -0.37 31.45 12.78
CA PRO A 187 -1.50 30.93 13.55
C PRO A 187 -2.88 31.42 13.08
N PHE A 188 -2.97 32.25 12.03
CA PHE A 188 -4.24 32.72 11.47
C PHE A 188 -4.30 32.49 9.95
N ALA A 189 -5.28 31.66 9.54
CA ALA A 189 -5.76 31.39 8.19
C ALA A 189 -4.66 31.22 7.11
N VAL A 190 -4.29 29.96 6.85
CA VAL A 190 -3.35 29.59 5.78
C VAL A 190 -3.97 29.88 4.41
N LYS A 191 -3.67 31.05 3.85
CA LYS A 191 -4.25 31.49 2.57
C LYS A 191 -3.63 30.79 1.35
N ASN A 192 -2.42 30.24 1.47
CA ASN A 192 -1.63 29.72 0.35
C ASN A 192 -0.89 28.42 0.68
N ILE A 193 -1.60 27.30 0.94
CA ILE A 193 -0.90 26.01 1.05
C ILE A 193 -0.43 25.54 -0.33
N SER A 194 0.78 24.95 -0.36
CA SER A 194 1.42 24.43 -1.56
C SER A 194 1.62 22.91 -1.51
N ALA A 195 2.00 22.33 -2.64
CA ALA A 195 2.52 20.98 -2.74
C ALA A 195 3.87 20.98 -3.45
N ASP A 196 4.79 20.16 -2.93
CA ASP A 196 6.02 19.79 -3.64
C ASP A 196 5.82 18.39 -4.23
N THR A 197 6.17 18.23 -5.51
CA THR A 197 6.03 16.96 -6.22
C THR A 197 7.40 16.47 -6.65
N PHE A 198 7.84 15.33 -6.14
CA PHE A 198 9.02 14.64 -6.60
C PHE A 198 8.63 13.68 -7.71
N VAL A 199 9.38 13.70 -8.81
CA VAL A 199 9.22 12.80 -9.95
C VAL A 199 10.56 12.16 -10.27
N ALA A 200 10.57 10.84 -10.39
CA ALA A 200 11.68 10.07 -10.93
C ALA A 200 11.14 9.15 -12.02
N ASP A 201 11.82 9.11 -13.17
CA ASP A 201 11.49 8.23 -14.29
C ASP A 201 12.78 7.62 -14.84
N ALA A 202 12.79 6.32 -15.08
CA ALA A 202 13.91 5.61 -15.70
C ALA A 202 14.26 6.14 -17.10
N ALA A 203 13.29 6.75 -17.78
CA ALA A 203 13.49 7.36 -19.09
C ALA A 203 14.12 8.76 -19.03
N SER A 204 14.22 9.40 -17.85
CA SER A 204 14.81 10.74 -17.75
C SER A 204 16.33 10.71 -17.94
N VAL A 205 16.91 11.81 -18.45
CA VAL A 205 18.35 11.95 -18.67
C VAL A 205 18.85 13.21 -17.96
N PRO A 206 19.64 13.09 -16.88
CA PRO A 206 20.02 11.85 -16.18
C PRO A 206 18.80 11.14 -15.53
N PRO A 207 18.88 9.85 -15.20
CA PRO A 207 17.80 9.06 -14.57
C PRO A 207 17.60 9.41 -13.08
N SER A 208 17.97 10.64 -12.68
CA SER A 208 17.79 11.16 -11.33
C SER A 208 16.42 11.79 -11.17
N GLY A 209 15.77 11.53 -10.05
CA GLY A 209 14.55 12.25 -9.71
C GLY A 209 14.80 13.72 -9.37
N PHE A 210 13.77 14.53 -9.53
CA PHE A 210 13.79 15.96 -9.24
C PHE A 210 12.50 16.42 -8.57
N TRP A 211 12.56 17.56 -7.89
CA TRP A 211 11.38 18.26 -7.41
C TRP A 211 10.83 19.16 -8.52
N ALA A 212 9.59 18.92 -8.93
CA ALA A 212 8.86 19.79 -9.82
C ALA A 212 8.56 21.14 -9.14
N PRO A 213 8.30 22.21 -9.92
CA PRO A 213 7.89 23.49 -9.35
C PRO A 213 6.69 23.34 -8.41
N SER A 214 6.76 23.96 -7.24
CA SER A 214 5.70 23.86 -6.23
C SER A 214 4.37 24.34 -6.81
N SER A 215 3.32 23.56 -6.60
CA SER A 215 1.96 23.89 -7.05
C SER A 215 1.12 24.41 -5.89
N LEU A 216 0.17 25.31 -6.18
CA LEU A 216 -0.73 25.87 -5.19
C LEU A 216 -2.01 25.03 -5.11
N LEU A 217 -2.46 24.72 -3.90
CA LEU A 217 -3.75 24.09 -3.71
C LEU A 217 -4.87 25.12 -3.78
N PRO A 218 -6.12 24.69 -4.08
CA PRO A 218 -7.28 25.56 -4.05
C PRO A 218 -7.42 26.24 -2.69
N ARG A 219 -7.95 27.47 -2.68
CA ARG A 219 -8.20 28.20 -1.43
C ARG A 219 -9.14 27.41 -0.51
N LEU A 220 -8.99 27.63 0.80
CA LEU A 220 -9.79 26.98 1.84
C LEU A 220 -9.71 25.44 1.71
N SER A 221 -8.49 24.94 1.60
CA SER A 221 -8.17 23.51 1.62
C SER A 221 -7.60 23.17 2.99
N SER A 222 -8.08 22.09 3.59
CA SER A 222 -7.61 21.63 4.90
C SER A 222 -7.39 20.12 4.82
N LEU A 223 -6.14 19.70 4.68
CA LEU A 223 -5.76 18.31 4.52
C LEU A 223 -5.53 17.68 5.90
N ASP A 224 -5.94 16.42 6.04
CA ASP A 224 -5.59 15.59 7.19
C ASP A 224 -4.45 14.63 6.78
N PRO A 225 -3.24 14.77 7.38
CA PRO A 225 -2.10 13.90 7.10
C PRO A 225 -2.39 12.41 7.28
N ARG A 226 -3.36 12.06 8.12
CA ARG A 226 -3.77 10.68 8.41
C ARG A 226 -4.59 10.08 7.27
N ALA A 227 -5.36 10.91 6.54
CA ALA A 227 -6.21 10.46 5.44
C ALA A 227 -5.41 10.03 4.20
N GLY A 228 -4.22 10.60 3.98
CA GLY A 228 -3.38 10.29 2.83
C GLY A 228 -3.98 10.72 1.49
N MET A 229 -3.44 10.19 0.40
CA MET A 229 -3.96 10.41 -0.96
C MET A 229 -4.18 9.08 -1.68
N ALA A 230 -5.27 8.97 -2.43
CA ALA A 230 -5.48 7.91 -3.41
C ALA A 230 -4.91 8.33 -4.76
N PHE A 231 -4.31 7.38 -5.50
CA PHE A 231 -3.83 7.62 -6.86
C PHE A 231 -4.69 6.84 -7.85
N ALA A 232 -5.15 7.49 -8.91
CA ALA A 232 -5.83 6.81 -10.01
C ALA A 232 -5.70 7.63 -11.30
N SER A 233 -5.45 6.95 -12.42
CA SER A 233 -5.42 7.56 -13.76
C SER A 233 -4.57 8.84 -13.85
N GLY A 234 -3.36 8.82 -13.27
CA GLY A 234 -2.43 9.95 -13.33
C GLY A 234 -2.76 11.11 -12.37
N ARG A 235 -3.70 10.92 -11.44
CA ARG A 235 -4.14 11.96 -10.51
C ARG A 235 -4.09 11.50 -9.06
N PHE A 236 -3.74 12.41 -8.16
CA PHE A 236 -3.88 12.21 -6.72
C PHE A 236 -5.18 12.84 -6.21
N TYR A 237 -5.83 12.15 -5.28
CA TYR A 237 -7.10 12.55 -4.69
C TYR A 237 -6.98 12.53 -3.18
N CYS A 238 -7.36 13.63 -2.53
CA CYS A 238 -7.42 13.70 -1.07
C CYS A 238 -8.64 14.48 -0.59
N MET A 239 -9.02 14.25 0.66
CA MET A 239 -10.15 14.94 1.29
C MET A 239 -9.68 16.27 1.87
N SER A 240 -10.47 17.33 1.64
CA SER A 240 -10.46 18.54 2.47
C SER A 240 -11.51 18.38 3.56
N SER A 241 -11.19 18.72 4.81
CA SER A 241 -12.10 18.56 5.97
C SER A 241 -12.95 19.81 6.28
N SER A 242 -12.52 21.00 5.83
CA SER A 242 -13.22 22.27 6.08
C SER A 242 -13.03 23.26 4.93
N PRO A 243 -14.02 23.40 4.01
CA PRO A 243 -15.21 22.56 3.85
C PRO A 243 -14.85 21.17 3.30
N PHE A 244 -15.80 20.22 3.44
CA PHE A 244 -15.70 18.92 2.79
C PHE A 244 -15.62 19.06 1.27
N ALA A 245 -14.53 18.59 0.69
CA ALA A 245 -14.29 18.58 -0.74
C ALA A 245 -13.34 17.44 -1.11
N VAL A 246 -13.32 17.06 -2.37
CA VAL A 246 -12.26 16.26 -2.96
C VAL A 246 -11.30 17.21 -3.67
N LEU A 247 -10.04 17.20 -3.24
CA LEU A 247 -8.95 17.86 -3.95
C LEU A 247 -8.37 16.88 -4.95
N VAL A 248 -8.15 17.34 -6.18
CA VAL A 248 -7.62 16.54 -7.27
C VAL A 248 -6.37 17.21 -7.80
N PHE A 249 -5.24 16.53 -7.72
CA PHE A 249 -3.98 16.96 -8.31
C PHE A 249 -3.75 16.19 -9.60
N ASP A 250 -3.67 16.93 -10.71
CA ASP A 250 -3.26 16.38 -11.99
C ASP A 250 -1.73 16.44 -12.09
N VAL A 251 -1.10 15.25 -12.16
CA VAL A 251 0.36 15.16 -12.12
C VAL A 251 0.99 15.71 -13.40
N ALA A 252 0.34 15.50 -14.56
CA ALA A 252 0.89 15.92 -15.85
C ALA A 252 0.84 17.45 -16.00
N GLU A 253 -0.28 18.05 -15.59
CA GLU A 253 -0.48 19.51 -15.66
C GLU A 253 0.14 20.25 -14.47
N ASN A 254 0.50 19.53 -13.39
CA ASN A 254 0.91 20.10 -12.10
C ASN A 254 -0.12 21.10 -11.53
N VAL A 255 -1.41 20.82 -11.75
CA VAL A 255 -2.53 21.69 -11.36
C VAL A 255 -3.42 20.99 -10.34
N TRP A 256 -3.79 21.72 -9.29
CA TRP A 256 -4.81 21.28 -8.36
C TRP A 256 -6.19 21.84 -8.72
N SER A 257 -7.21 21.03 -8.56
CA SER A 257 -8.60 21.41 -8.67
C SER A 257 -9.41 20.94 -7.46
N LYS A 258 -10.58 21.55 -7.26
CA LYS A 258 -11.49 21.26 -6.15
C LYS A 258 -12.81 20.78 -6.71
N VAL A 259 -13.26 19.62 -6.26
CA VAL A 259 -14.57 19.06 -6.58
C VAL A 259 -15.39 19.01 -5.28
N GLN A 260 -16.57 19.62 -5.29
CA GLN A 260 -17.46 19.68 -4.12
C GLN A 260 -18.80 19.00 -4.41
N PRO A 261 -18.80 17.68 -4.66
CA PRO A 261 -20.03 16.93 -4.79
C PRO A 261 -20.81 16.99 -3.47
N PRO A 262 -22.16 17.08 -3.50
CA PRO A 262 -22.97 17.07 -2.28
C PRO A 262 -22.65 15.87 -1.40
N MET A 263 -22.09 16.12 -0.22
CA MET A 263 -21.68 15.07 0.71
C MET A 263 -22.91 14.43 1.38
N ARG A 264 -22.87 13.12 1.56
CA ARG A 264 -23.91 12.41 2.31
C ARG A 264 -23.81 12.76 3.80
N ARG A 265 -24.96 12.80 4.47
CA ARG A 265 -25.03 13.02 5.92
C ARG A 265 -24.54 11.76 6.66
N PHE A 266 -23.99 11.95 7.85
CA PHE A 266 -23.61 10.89 8.79
C PHE A 266 -22.44 9.97 8.38
N LEU A 267 -21.52 10.50 7.57
CA LEU A 267 -20.26 9.84 7.28
C LEU A 267 -19.34 9.93 8.51
N ARG A 268 -18.74 8.81 8.91
CA ARG A 268 -17.68 8.72 9.91
C ARG A 268 -16.41 8.22 9.24
N SER A 269 -15.30 8.91 9.52
CA SER A 269 -13.96 8.59 9.01
C SER A 269 -13.92 8.36 7.49
N PRO A 270 -14.37 9.33 6.66
CA PRO A 270 -14.29 9.21 5.22
C PRO A 270 -12.85 9.12 4.74
N ALA A 271 -12.57 8.18 3.84
CA ALA A 271 -11.28 8.03 3.18
C ALA A 271 -11.48 7.84 1.67
N LEU A 272 -10.58 8.41 0.87
CA LEU A 272 -10.53 8.14 -0.56
C LEU A 272 -9.59 6.97 -0.80
N VAL A 273 -10.01 6.04 -1.65
CA VAL A 273 -9.26 4.84 -2.00
C VAL A 273 -9.26 4.64 -3.50
N GLU A 274 -8.22 4.00 -4.00
CA GLU A 274 -8.19 3.47 -5.36
C GLU A 274 -9.16 2.29 -5.48
N LEU A 275 -9.90 2.25 -6.60
CA LEU A 275 -10.85 1.20 -6.94
C LEU A 275 -10.63 0.77 -8.39
N GLY A 276 -10.37 -0.52 -8.62
CA GLY A 276 -9.99 -1.03 -9.94
C GLY A 276 -8.51 -0.84 -10.23
N GLY A 277 -8.05 -1.06 -11.47
CA GLY A 277 -6.64 -0.91 -11.84
C GLY A 277 -5.78 -2.19 -11.79
N GLY A 278 -6.37 -3.34 -11.43
CA GLY A 278 -5.71 -4.64 -11.60
C GLY A 278 -5.66 -5.10 -13.07
N ARG A 279 -5.08 -6.29 -13.30
CA ARG A 279 -5.00 -6.93 -14.64
C ARG A 279 -6.35 -7.14 -15.35
N GLU A 280 -7.48 -6.94 -14.67
CA GLU A 280 -8.84 -7.09 -15.21
C GLU A 280 -9.31 -5.97 -16.16
N GLY A 281 -8.43 -5.09 -16.62
CA GLY A 281 -8.73 -4.16 -17.73
C GLY A 281 -9.76 -3.07 -17.41
N THR A 282 -10.22 -2.96 -16.17
CA THR A 282 -11.04 -1.84 -15.71
C THR A 282 -10.14 -0.67 -15.31
N ALA A 283 -10.35 0.49 -15.93
CA ALA A 283 -9.62 1.71 -15.60
C ALA A 283 -9.72 2.01 -14.10
N ALA A 284 -8.58 2.29 -13.45
CA ALA A 284 -8.52 2.70 -12.05
C ALA A 284 -9.40 3.94 -11.82
N ARG A 285 -10.15 3.94 -10.72
CA ARG A 285 -11.04 5.04 -10.30
C ARG A 285 -10.79 5.34 -8.84
N VAL A 286 -11.27 6.49 -8.39
CA VAL A 286 -11.33 6.79 -6.95
C VAL A 286 -12.72 6.55 -6.41
N ALA A 287 -12.75 5.96 -5.23
CA ALA A 287 -13.95 5.77 -4.46
C ALA A 287 -13.79 6.37 -3.05
N LEU A 288 -14.91 6.81 -2.50
CA LEU A 288 -15.04 7.22 -1.11
C LEU A 288 -15.49 6.00 -0.30
N VAL A 289 -14.74 5.65 0.74
CA VAL A 289 -15.15 4.69 1.78
C VAL A 289 -15.48 5.45 3.04
N SER A 290 -16.57 5.09 3.70
CA SER A 290 -16.87 5.63 5.03
C SER A 290 -17.79 4.70 5.81
N ALA A 291 -17.63 4.72 7.12
CA ALA A 291 -18.64 4.19 8.03
C ALA A 291 -19.88 5.11 8.02
N VAL A 292 -21.07 4.51 8.00
CA VAL A 292 -22.34 5.26 8.07
C VAL A 292 -23.07 4.94 9.36
N GLU A 293 -23.31 5.97 10.15
CA GLU A 293 -24.05 5.87 11.40
C GLU A 293 -25.41 6.56 11.28
N LYS A 294 -26.46 5.96 11.83
CA LYS A 294 -27.80 6.59 11.87
C LYS A 294 -28.21 6.95 13.31
N SER A 295 -27.38 6.68 14.31
CA SER A 295 -27.69 6.85 15.74
C SER A 295 -26.43 7.10 16.58
N ARG A 296 -26.58 7.62 17.81
CA ARG A 296 -25.49 7.85 18.80
C ARG A 296 -24.84 6.56 19.36
N LEU A 297 -24.89 5.45 18.64
CA LEU A 297 -24.31 4.17 19.06
C LEU A 297 -22.85 4.06 18.57
N SER A 298 -22.01 3.37 19.33
CA SER A 298 -20.55 3.24 19.11
C SER A 298 -20.14 2.27 18.00
N VAL A 299 -21.09 1.55 17.38
CA VAL A 299 -20.81 0.60 16.30
C VAL A 299 -21.36 1.13 14.97
N PRO A 300 -20.53 1.25 13.92
CA PRO A 300 -21.02 1.67 12.62
C PRO A 300 -22.03 0.66 12.08
N ARG A 301 -23.21 1.13 11.67
CA ARG A 301 -24.27 0.24 11.15
C ARG A 301 -23.88 -0.43 9.84
N SER A 302 -22.96 0.17 9.08
CA SER A 302 -22.52 -0.31 7.77
C SER A 302 -21.30 0.49 7.30
N VAL A 303 -20.35 -0.17 6.63
CA VAL A 303 -19.32 0.49 5.79
C VAL A 303 -19.82 0.52 4.36
N ARG A 304 -19.61 1.64 3.67
CA ARG A 304 -20.12 1.87 2.31
C ARG A 304 -19.07 2.49 1.40
N LEU A 305 -19.24 2.26 0.11
CA LEU A 305 -18.37 2.69 -0.96
C LEU A 305 -19.17 3.50 -1.99
N TRP A 306 -18.65 4.68 -2.37
CA TRP A 306 -19.25 5.51 -3.41
C TRP A 306 -18.21 5.89 -4.47
N THR A 307 -18.61 5.90 -5.74
CA THR A 307 -17.79 6.47 -6.83
C THR A 307 -18.36 7.80 -7.28
N LEU A 308 -17.47 8.74 -7.61
CA LEU A 308 -17.84 10.02 -8.18
C LEU A 308 -18.20 9.86 -9.67
N ARG A 309 -19.43 10.23 -10.06
CA ARG A 309 -19.85 10.29 -11.46
C ARG A 309 -19.79 11.72 -11.98
N GLY A 310 -19.32 11.90 -13.22
CA GLY A 310 -19.24 13.19 -13.92
C GLY A 310 -17.89 13.90 -13.73
N GLY A 311 -17.28 14.36 -14.83
CA GLY A 311 -16.06 15.16 -14.84
C GLY A 311 -16.40 16.64 -15.04
N GLY A 312 -16.12 17.47 -14.04
CA GLY A 312 -16.39 18.91 -14.05
C GLY A 312 -17.52 19.32 -13.12
N GLY A 313 -17.23 20.20 -12.16
CA GLY A 313 -18.15 21.05 -11.36
C GLY A 313 -19.29 20.40 -10.55
N GLY A 314 -20.12 19.56 -11.18
CA GLY A 314 -21.38 19.02 -10.67
C GLY A 314 -21.40 17.50 -10.49
N GLY A 315 -20.28 16.89 -10.12
CA GLY A 315 -20.21 15.45 -9.89
C GLY A 315 -21.13 14.96 -8.77
N ALA A 316 -21.62 13.72 -8.86
CA ALA A 316 -22.51 13.11 -7.86
C ALA A 316 -21.96 11.79 -7.33
N TRP A 317 -22.10 11.57 -6.01
CA TRP A 317 -21.71 10.31 -5.35
C TRP A 317 -22.74 9.21 -5.58
N THR A 318 -22.31 8.12 -6.22
CA THR A 318 -23.14 6.92 -6.42
C THR A 318 -22.63 5.76 -5.58
N GLU A 319 -23.50 5.16 -4.78
CA GLU A 319 -23.15 4.00 -3.93
C GLU A 319 -22.93 2.81 -4.85
N VAL A 320 -21.77 2.18 -4.76
CA VAL A 320 -21.38 1.04 -5.62
C VAL A 320 -21.21 -0.24 -4.82
N ALA A 321 -20.93 -0.14 -3.52
CA ALA A 321 -20.85 -1.28 -2.64
C ALA A 321 -21.24 -0.93 -1.21
N ARG A 322 -21.69 -1.94 -0.49
CA ARG A 322 -22.04 -1.89 0.92
C ARG A 322 -21.52 -3.15 1.59
N MET A 323 -20.98 -3.00 2.80
CA MET A 323 -20.60 -4.13 3.63
C MET A 323 -21.78 -5.11 3.77
N PRO A 324 -21.57 -6.40 3.51
CA PRO A 324 -22.61 -7.41 3.69
C PRO A 324 -23.06 -7.49 5.16
N PRO A 325 -24.27 -8.04 5.43
CA PRO A 325 -24.77 -8.21 6.79
C PRO A 325 -23.90 -9.18 7.62
N GLU A 326 -23.32 -10.17 6.96
CA GLU A 326 -22.35 -11.09 7.55
C GLU A 326 -20.93 -10.56 7.34
N TRP A 327 -20.17 -10.48 8.44
CA TRP A 327 -18.79 -10.02 8.43
C TRP A 327 -17.97 -10.92 9.34
N ARG A 328 -16.68 -11.07 9.01
CA ARG A 328 -15.75 -11.89 9.76
C ARG A 328 -14.71 -10.98 10.39
N TRP A 329 -14.47 -11.17 11.68
CA TRP A 329 -13.33 -10.54 12.34
C TRP A 329 -12.04 -11.12 11.79
N ALA A 330 -11.02 -10.26 11.63
CA ALA A 330 -9.67 -10.73 11.43
C ALA A 330 -9.25 -11.59 12.63
N PRO A 331 -8.45 -12.66 12.43
CA PRO A 331 -7.93 -13.43 13.56
C PRO A 331 -7.08 -12.52 14.46
N PRO A 332 -7.02 -12.79 15.78
CA PRO A 332 -6.15 -12.04 16.68
C PRO A 332 -4.70 -12.01 16.16
N CYS A 333 -4.05 -10.85 16.25
CA CYS A 333 -2.66 -10.73 15.84
C CYS A 333 -1.75 -11.41 16.88
N PRO A 334 -0.99 -12.47 16.53
CA PRO A 334 -0.15 -13.18 17.49
C PRO A 334 1.10 -12.38 17.91
N TYR A 335 1.38 -11.27 17.22
CA TYR A 335 2.57 -10.45 17.44
C TYR A 335 2.31 -9.23 18.33
N VAL A 336 1.04 -8.93 18.63
CA VAL A 336 0.68 -7.84 19.53
C VAL A 336 0.62 -8.41 20.94
N VAL A 337 1.64 -8.12 21.75
CA VAL A 337 1.53 -8.31 23.20
C VAL A 337 0.59 -7.21 23.68
N VAL A 338 -0.62 -7.59 24.08
CA VAL A 338 -1.54 -6.67 24.77
C VAL A 338 -0.79 -6.20 26.02
N ALA A 339 -0.35 -4.95 26.02
CA ALA A 339 -0.01 -4.27 27.26
C ALA A 339 -1.32 -4.13 28.04
N HIS A 340 -1.64 -5.13 28.85
CA HIS A 340 -2.58 -4.96 29.95
C HIS A 340 -1.96 -3.91 30.85
N HIS A 341 -2.40 -2.66 30.77
CA HIS A 341 -2.59 -1.77 31.92
C HIS A 341 -3.41 -0.55 31.49
N GLY A 342 -4.46 -0.28 32.28
CA GLY A 342 -5.37 0.83 32.08
C GLY A 342 -4.67 2.19 32.21
N GLY A 343 -5.15 3.15 31.44
CA GLY A 343 -4.66 4.52 31.46
C GLY A 343 -4.94 5.21 30.13
N ALA A 344 -6.14 5.75 29.97
CA ALA A 344 -6.38 6.79 28.98
C ALA A 344 -5.62 8.05 29.42
N GLY A 345 -4.35 8.15 29.05
CA GLY A 345 -3.49 9.28 29.37
C GLY A 345 -2.07 9.05 28.82
N ALA A 346 -1.58 10.01 28.04
CA ALA A 346 -0.39 9.96 27.17
C ALA A 346 -0.58 9.13 25.87
N GLY A 347 -0.34 9.78 24.73
CA GLY A 347 -0.69 9.29 23.40
C GLY A 347 -0.11 7.92 23.07
N ALA A 348 -0.96 6.88 23.11
CA ALA A 348 -0.67 5.62 22.45
C ALA A 348 -0.46 5.93 20.96
N ALA A 349 0.79 5.85 20.50
CA ALA A 349 1.13 6.02 19.09
C ALA A 349 0.35 4.97 18.29
N GLY A 350 -0.79 5.39 17.70
CA GLY A 350 -1.65 4.51 16.92
C GLY A 350 -0.86 3.94 15.73
N PHE A 351 -1.12 2.68 15.39
CA PHE A 351 -0.61 2.11 14.15
C PHE A 351 -1.27 2.78 12.94
N ARG A 352 -0.53 2.92 11.84
CA ARG A 352 -1.10 3.31 10.54
C ARG A 352 -1.31 2.07 9.69
N VAL A 353 -2.45 1.99 9.03
CA VAL A 353 -2.80 0.86 8.17
C VAL A 353 -2.85 1.31 6.73
N PHE A 354 -2.23 0.53 5.84
CA PHE A 354 -2.29 0.74 4.41
C PHE A 354 -2.84 -0.49 3.70
N ALA A 355 -3.57 -0.28 2.61
CA ALA A 355 -3.62 -1.29 1.55
C ALA A 355 -2.21 -1.45 1.00
N TYR A 356 -1.71 -2.67 1.00
CA TYR A 356 -0.34 -2.99 0.66
C TYR A 356 -0.30 -4.18 -0.27
N GLU A 357 0.62 -4.15 -1.22
CA GLU A 357 0.79 -5.22 -2.18
C GLU A 357 2.26 -5.65 -2.15
N PRO A 358 2.57 -6.83 -1.57
CA PRO A 358 3.94 -7.33 -1.51
C PRO A 358 4.58 -7.47 -2.89
N ARG A 359 5.71 -6.80 -3.13
CA ARG A 359 6.49 -6.94 -4.38
C ARG A 359 7.97 -7.16 -4.10
N LEU A 360 8.58 -8.12 -4.82
CA LEU A 360 10.02 -8.40 -4.76
C LEU A 360 10.87 -7.30 -5.38
N ALA A 361 10.30 -6.52 -6.27
CA ALA A 361 10.95 -5.37 -6.86
C ALA A 361 9.91 -4.30 -7.13
N THR A 362 10.34 -3.06 -6.93
CA THR A 362 9.70 -1.87 -7.47
C THR A 362 10.82 -1.15 -8.20
N PRO A 363 10.93 -1.26 -9.54
CA PRO A 363 12.16 -0.92 -10.25
C PRO A 363 12.55 0.54 -10.09
N ALA A 364 11.56 1.37 -9.76
CA ALA A 364 11.78 2.77 -9.46
C ALA A 364 12.64 3.04 -8.20
N ILE A 365 12.84 2.08 -7.28
CA ILE A 365 13.84 2.25 -6.20
C ILE A 365 15.25 2.40 -6.77
N GLY A 366 15.59 1.70 -7.86
CA GLY A 366 16.90 1.82 -8.51
C GLY A 366 17.15 3.21 -9.13
N LEU A 367 16.10 4.02 -9.30
CA LEU A 367 16.22 5.43 -9.73
C LEU A 367 16.72 6.34 -8.62
N LEU A 368 16.62 5.90 -7.36
CA LEU A 368 17.00 6.68 -6.20
C LEU A 368 18.46 6.48 -5.81
N ASP A 369 19.08 5.36 -6.20
CA ASP A 369 20.53 5.14 -6.06
C ASP A 369 21.35 6.17 -6.85
N ALA A 370 20.79 6.74 -7.93
CA ALA A 370 21.41 7.82 -8.69
C ALA A 370 21.36 9.20 -7.99
N THR A 371 20.65 9.32 -6.85
CA THR A 371 20.42 10.59 -6.15
C THR A 371 21.13 10.74 -4.80
N ALA A 372 21.88 9.74 -4.35
CA ALA A 372 22.55 9.79 -3.04
C ALA A 372 24.07 9.93 -3.14
N PRO A 373 24.67 10.97 -2.55
CA PRO A 373 25.98 10.89 -1.94
C PRO A 373 25.83 10.88 -0.42
N VAL A 374 25.65 9.72 0.21
CA VAL A 374 26.00 9.56 1.64
C VAL A 374 26.45 8.12 1.90
N ALA A 375 27.71 7.99 2.34
CA ALA A 375 28.29 6.78 2.86
C ALA A 375 27.51 6.26 4.07
N LEU A 376 26.94 5.06 3.96
CA LEU A 376 26.82 4.14 5.10
C LEU A 376 28.00 3.17 5.01
N HIS A 377 29.19 3.68 5.33
CA HIS A 377 30.34 2.82 5.59
C HIS A 377 30.13 2.15 6.94
N GLY A 378 30.21 0.83 6.96
CA GLY A 378 30.34 0.03 8.18
C GLY A 378 29.22 -0.96 8.44
N MET A 379 29.23 -2.08 7.71
CA MET A 379 28.90 -3.42 8.24
C MET A 379 29.24 -4.47 7.17
N HIS A 380 30.54 -4.56 6.88
CA HIS A 380 31.15 -5.87 6.68
C HIS A 380 32.03 -6.10 7.91
N ASP A 381 31.94 -7.32 8.44
CA ASP A 381 32.71 -7.94 9.53
C ASP A 381 31.90 -8.19 10.80
N GLY A 382 31.58 -9.47 11.00
CA GLY A 382 30.83 -10.06 12.10
C GLY A 382 30.16 -11.36 11.67
#